data_AF-A0A5B7J7S8-F1
#
_entry.id   AF-A0A5B7J7S8-F1
#
_cell.length_a   1.000
_cell.length_b   1.000
_cell.length_c   1.000
_cell.angle_alpha   90.00
_cell.angle_beta   90.00
_cell.angle_gamma   90.00
#
_symmetry.space_group_name_H-M   'P 1'
#
loop_
_entity.id
_entity.type
_entity.pdbx_description
1 polymer ?
#
loop_
_entity_poly.entity_id
_entity_poly.type
_entity_poly.pdbx_seq_one_letter_code
_entity_poly.pdbx_strand_id
1 'polypeptide(L)'
;MAGHVLVRALSGGRLVRSACRRWGELSANNEVKCLPFRSYSLLDEGSQTNHGVGGSEFVAPRSDPADASTPRHIPVMAEEVLEFLAPRDGSVILDMTFGGGGHSRRLLAANPGVRLVCLDRDPLAHRLALALQEEHPRRVLPLLGRFSELPTLLTRLKIKRGYFDGVLMDLGVSSMQFGTAERGFMLSQDGPLDMRMDGGR
;
A
#
# COMPACT_ATOMS: atom_id res chain seq x y z
N MET A 1 -11.73 -13.92 -2.67
CA MET A 1 -10.47 -13.82 -1.90
C MET A 1 -10.75 -13.11 -0.59
N ALA A 2 -10.14 -13.54 0.51
CA ALA A 2 -10.24 -12.86 1.79
C ALA A 2 -8.98 -12.03 2.03
N GLY A 3 -9.14 -10.75 2.35
CA GLY A 3 -8.05 -9.81 2.67
C GLY A 3 -8.36 -9.03 3.94
N HIS A 4 -7.37 -8.30 4.47
CA HIS A 4 -7.57 -7.43 5.63
C HIS A 4 -7.11 -6.01 5.36
N VAL A 5 -7.95 -5.03 5.67
CA VAL A 5 -7.55 -3.61 5.68
C VAL A 5 -7.39 -3.16 7.12
N LEU A 6 -6.17 -2.78 7.49
CA LEU A 6 -5.80 -2.17 8.77
C LEU A 6 -5.53 -0.68 8.54
N VAL A 7 -6.16 0.16 9.35
CA VAL A 7 -6.04 1.62 9.27
C VAL A 7 -5.76 2.16 10.66
N ARG A 8 -4.81 3.10 10.79
CA ARG A 8 -4.57 3.83 12.05
C ARG A 8 -4.52 5.32 11.77
N ALA A 9 -5.37 6.09 12.44
CA ALA A 9 -5.30 7.55 12.45
C ALA A 9 -4.55 8.01 13.70
N LEU A 10 -3.60 8.92 13.50
CA LEU A 10 -2.68 9.41 14.52
C LEU A 10 -2.85 10.93 14.70
N SER A 11 -2.56 11.42 15.91
CA SER A 11 -2.45 12.86 16.21
C SER A 11 -1.28 13.09 17.12
N GLY A 12 -0.32 13.92 16.70
CA GLY A 12 0.95 14.10 17.41
C GLY A 12 1.70 12.79 17.64
N GLY A 13 1.59 11.84 16.70
CA GLY A 13 2.22 10.51 16.79
C GLY A 13 1.55 9.51 17.74
N ARG A 14 0.41 9.85 18.35
CA ARG A 14 -0.37 8.93 19.18
C ARG A 14 -1.57 8.38 18.43
N LEU A 15 -1.90 7.12 18.69
CA LEU A 15 -3.07 6.46 18.11
C LEU A 15 -4.36 7.11 18.61
N VAL A 16 -5.18 7.60 17.69
CA VAL A 16 -6.51 8.18 17.99
C VAL A 16 -7.62 7.25 17.56
N ARG A 17 -7.47 6.59 16.39
CA ARG A 17 -8.44 5.61 15.87
C ARG A 17 -7.72 4.45 15.19
N SER A 18 -8.21 3.22 15.32
CA SER A 18 -7.68 2.05 14.61
C SER A 18 -8.79 1.13 14.09
N ALA A 19 -8.66 0.74 12.82
CA ALA A 19 -9.46 -0.26 12.10
C ALA A 19 -8.67 -1.54 11.92
N CYS A 20 -9.34 -2.69 12.00
CA CYS A 20 -8.98 -3.84 11.19
C CYS A 20 -10.28 -4.45 10.66
N ARG A 21 -10.40 -4.61 9.35
CA ARG A 21 -11.55 -5.33 8.76
C ARG A 21 -11.09 -6.40 7.81
N ARG A 22 -11.76 -7.54 7.87
CA ARG A 22 -11.65 -8.60 6.88
C ARG A 22 -12.72 -8.39 5.83
N TRP A 23 -12.35 -8.47 4.56
CA TRP A 23 -13.32 -8.54 3.47
C TRP A 23 -13.38 -9.99 2.96
N GLY A 24 -14.59 -10.52 2.71
CA GLY A 24 -14.78 -11.88 2.18
C GLY A 24 -15.49 -12.90 3.09
N GLU A 25 -16.17 -12.50 4.17
CA GLU A 25 -17.18 -13.38 4.79
C GLU A 25 -18.41 -13.45 3.87
N LEU A 26 -18.55 -14.57 3.15
CA LEU A 26 -19.73 -14.90 2.36
C LEU A 26 -20.94 -15.01 3.30
N SER A 27 -21.77 -13.97 3.34
CA SER A 27 -23.18 -14.10 3.71
C SER A 27 -23.86 -14.97 2.65
N ALA A 28 -24.75 -15.87 3.04
CA ALA A 28 -25.52 -16.75 2.15
C ALA A 28 -26.29 -16.02 1.00
N ASN A 29 -26.36 -14.69 1.04
CA ASN A 29 -27.06 -13.85 0.07
C ASN A 29 -26.15 -13.07 -0.89
N ASN A 30 -24.86 -13.39 -1.00
CA ASN A 30 -23.90 -12.68 -1.86
C ASN A 30 -23.73 -11.18 -1.54
N GLU A 31 -24.20 -10.76 -0.36
CA GLU A 31 -23.91 -9.44 0.21
C GLU A 31 -22.56 -9.48 0.92
N VAL A 32 -21.69 -8.51 0.61
CA VAL A 32 -20.53 -8.19 1.42
C VAL A 32 -21.04 -7.70 2.78
N LYS A 33 -21.00 -8.55 3.81
CA LYS A 33 -21.32 -8.13 5.18
C LYS A 33 -20.10 -7.47 5.82
N CYS A 34 -20.20 -6.16 6.02
CA CYS A 34 -19.22 -5.38 6.77
C CYS A 34 -19.46 -5.53 8.28
N LEU A 35 -18.62 -6.29 8.99
CA LEU A 35 -18.70 -6.42 10.45
C LEU A 35 -18.24 -5.14 11.17
N PRO A 36 -18.91 -4.69 12.25
CA PRO A 36 -18.60 -3.45 12.95
C PRO A 36 -17.17 -3.40 13.52
N PHE A 37 -16.67 -2.17 13.63
CA PHE A 37 -15.29 -1.83 13.93
C PHE A 37 -14.89 -2.19 15.38
N ARG A 38 -13.79 -2.94 15.57
CA ARG A 38 -13.17 -3.16 16.89
C ARG A 38 -11.81 -2.46 16.95
N SER A 39 -11.63 -1.57 17.91
CA SER A 39 -10.33 -0.95 18.23
C SER A 39 -9.46 -1.92 19.03
N TYR A 40 -8.15 -1.96 18.75
CA TYR A 40 -7.18 -2.75 19.51
C TYR A 40 -5.98 -1.87 19.90
N SER A 41 -5.61 -1.88 21.18
CA SER A 41 -4.42 -1.24 21.74
C SER A 41 -3.32 -2.27 21.97
N LEU A 42 -2.13 -2.11 21.36
CA LEU A 42 -0.97 -2.94 21.69
C LEU A 42 0.36 -2.23 21.43
N LEU A 43 1.31 -2.59 22.30
CA LEU A 43 2.51 -1.89 22.75
C LEU A 43 3.72 -2.02 21.81
N ASP A 44 4.66 -1.10 22.01
CA ASP A 44 5.94 -0.82 21.32
C ASP A 44 7.03 -1.84 21.70
N GLU A 45 7.91 -2.23 20.76
CA GLU A 45 9.34 -2.65 20.85
C GLU A 45 9.73 -3.12 19.42
N GLY A 46 10.89 -2.89 18.79
CA GLY A 46 12.18 -2.34 19.17
C GLY A 46 13.26 -2.98 18.26
N SER A 47 14.12 -2.16 17.67
CA SER A 47 15.48 -2.45 17.15
C SER A 47 15.71 -3.00 15.71
N GLN A 48 16.87 -2.58 15.18
CA GLN A 48 17.34 -2.52 13.79
C GLN A 48 18.44 -3.57 13.53
N THR A 49 18.86 -3.76 12.26
CA THR A 49 20.25 -3.55 11.77
C THR A 49 20.31 -3.67 10.22
N ASN A 50 21.46 -3.24 9.66
CA ASN A 50 21.70 -2.70 8.31
C ASN A 50 22.49 -3.65 7.36
N HIS A 51 22.92 -3.10 6.20
CA HIS A 51 23.91 -3.53 5.16
C HIS A 51 23.25 -4.11 3.88
N GLY A 52 23.56 -3.78 2.61
CA GLY A 52 24.48 -2.83 1.97
C GLY A 52 24.80 -3.24 0.51
N VAL A 53 24.33 -2.45 -0.47
CA VAL A 53 24.93 -2.02 -1.78
C VAL A 53 25.14 -2.96 -3.01
N GLY A 54 24.72 -2.44 -4.19
CA GLY A 54 25.23 -2.69 -5.58
C GLY A 54 24.32 -3.59 -6.44
N GLY A 55 23.92 -3.33 -7.70
CA GLY A 55 24.22 -2.31 -8.71
C GLY A 55 24.44 -2.99 -10.07
N SER A 56 23.47 -2.96 -11.01
CA SER A 56 23.71 -3.05 -12.47
C SER A 56 22.46 -2.72 -13.29
N GLU A 57 22.64 -1.89 -14.31
CA GLU A 57 21.66 -1.42 -15.30
C GLU A 57 21.00 -2.53 -16.12
N PHE A 58 19.73 -2.37 -16.46
CA PHE A 58 19.07 -3.12 -17.54
C PHE A 58 18.11 -2.21 -18.32
N VAL A 59 18.24 -2.27 -19.65
CA VAL A 59 17.61 -1.39 -20.65
C VAL A 59 16.18 -1.86 -20.95
N ALA A 60 15.24 -0.91 -21.05
CA ALA A 60 13.80 -1.15 -21.27
C ALA A 60 13.44 -1.37 -22.76
N PRO A 61 12.54 -2.32 -23.09
CA PRO A 61 11.86 -2.34 -24.38
C PRO A 61 10.62 -1.44 -24.37
N ARG A 62 10.31 -0.96 -25.58
CA ARG A 62 9.39 0.13 -25.92
C ARG A 62 7.92 -0.23 -25.71
N SER A 63 7.12 0.81 -25.45
CA SER A 63 5.67 0.81 -25.22
C SER A 63 4.86 0.72 -26.52
N ASP A 64 3.93 -0.23 -26.60
CA ASP A 64 2.76 -0.16 -27.46
C ASP A 64 1.51 0.17 -26.61
N PRO A 65 0.60 1.05 -27.07
CA PRO A 65 -0.53 1.50 -26.28
C PRO A 65 -1.71 0.54 -26.44
N ALA A 66 -1.96 -0.30 -25.43
CA ALA A 66 -3.14 -1.16 -25.37
C ALA A 66 -4.18 -0.63 -24.37
N ASP A 67 -5.28 -0.14 -24.93
CA ASP A 67 -6.66 -0.17 -24.43
C ASP A 67 -7.03 0.59 -23.13
N ALA A 68 -7.53 1.81 -23.33
CA ALA A 68 -8.10 2.69 -22.32
C ALA A 68 -9.56 2.33 -21.91
N SER A 69 -9.86 1.05 -21.69
CA SER A 69 -11.21 0.63 -21.25
C SER A 69 -11.25 -0.44 -20.16
N THR A 70 -10.15 -0.67 -19.43
CA THR A 70 -10.21 -1.51 -18.22
C THR A 70 -10.87 -0.73 -17.09
N PRO A 71 -11.96 -1.22 -16.46
CA PRO A 71 -12.57 -0.54 -15.32
C PRO A 71 -11.51 -0.31 -14.25
N ARG A 72 -11.28 0.97 -13.92
CA ARG A 72 -10.29 1.39 -12.91
C ARG A 72 -10.62 0.67 -11.61
N HIS A 73 -9.80 -0.31 -11.25
CA HIS A 73 -10.00 -1.14 -10.05
C HIS A 73 -10.29 -0.24 -8.84
N ILE A 74 -11.50 -0.39 -8.28
CA ILE A 74 -11.89 0.31 -7.06
C ILE A 74 -11.24 -0.41 -5.89
N PRO A 75 -10.47 0.28 -5.03
CA PRO A 75 -9.87 -0.33 -3.85
C PRO A 75 -10.93 -0.92 -2.92
N VAL A 76 -10.62 -2.02 -2.27
CA VAL A 76 -11.51 -2.64 -1.29
C VAL A 76 -11.72 -1.67 -0.13
N MET A 77 -12.97 -1.41 0.24
CA MET A 77 -13.32 -0.49 1.33
C MET A 77 -12.74 0.93 1.18
N ALA A 78 -12.72 1.47 -0.04
CA ALA A 78 -12.15 2.78 -0.31
C ALA A 78 -12.78 3.91 0.51
N GLU A 79 -14.11 3.92 0.64
CA GLU A 79 -14.84 4.99 1.34
C GLU A 79 -14.61 4.92 2.86
N GLU A 80 -14.59 3.71 3.43
CA GLU A 80 -14.31 3.52 4.85
C GLU A 80 -12.88 3.93 5.19
N VAL A 81 -11.91 3.61 4.34
CA VAL A 81 -10.52 4.07 4.52
C VAL A 81 -10.45 5.60 4.51
N LEU A 82 -11.17 6.26 3.59
CA LEU A 82 -11.24 7.72 3.53
C LEU A 82 -11.88 8.32 4.78
N GLU A 83 -13.01 7.76 5.23
CA GLU A 83 -13.72 8.21 6.43
C GLU A 83 -12.86 8.06 7.69
N PHE A 84 -12.19 6.92 7.85
CA PHE A 84 -11.37 6.65 9.03
C PHE A 84 -10.11 7.49 9.10
N LEU A 85 -9.39 7.63 7.98
CA LEU A 85 -8.18 8.46 7.90
C LEU A 85 -8.51 9.95 7.94
N ALA A 86 -9.63 10.35 7.32
CA ALA A 86 -10.09 11.73 7.22
C ALA A 86 -8.93 12.70 6.89
N PRO A 87 -8.30 12.58 5.70
CA PRO A 87 -7.11 13.35 5.34
C PRO A 87 -7.39 14.85 5.42
N ARG A 88 -6.50 15.57 6.09
CA ARG A 88 -6.54 17.03 6.27
C ARG A 88 -5.37 17.69 5.57
N ASP A 89 -5.46 18.99 5.36
CA ASP A 89 -4.35 19.76 4.82
C ASP A 89 -3.12 19.62 5.70
N GLY A 90 -1.97 19.36 5.07
CA GLY A 90 -0.70 19.15 5.75
C GLY A 90 -0.50 17.75 6.35
N SER A 91 -1.55 16.93 6.43
CA SER A 91 -1.45 15.57 6.97
C SER A 91 -0.55 14.68 6.11
N VAL A 92 0.19 13.80 6.78
CA VAL A 92 1.05 12.81 6.13
C VAL A 92 0.54 11.41 6.41
N ILE A 93 0.20 10.68 5.37
CA ILE A 93 -0.31 9.31 5.46
C ILE A 93 0.72 8.35 4.89
N LEU A 94 0.99 7.27 5.63
CA LEU A 94 1.82 6.16 5.19
C LEU A 94 0.94 5.04 4.64
N ASP A 95 1.06 4.74 3.36
CA ASP A 95 0.50 3.54 2.73
C ASP A 95 1.59 2.47 2.71
N MET A 96 1.48 1.44 3.56
CA MET A 96 2.51 0.41 3.76
C MET A 96 2.40 -0.77 2.80
N THR A 97 1.40 -0.75 1.92
CA THR A 97 1.07 -1.81 0.94
C THR A 97 0.53 -1.14 -0.32
N PHE A 98 1.31 -0.22 -0.89
CA PHE A 98 0.87 0.66 -1.97
C PHE A 98 0.22 -0.11 -3.13
N GLY A 99 0.78 -1.25 -3.52
CA GLY A 99 0.28 -2.09 -4.60
C GLY A 99 0.12 -1.32 -5.91
N GLY A 100 -1.11 -1.30 -6.44
CA GLY A 100 -1.45 -0.53 -7.64
C GLY A 100 -1.71 0.96 -7.39
N GLY A 101 -1.65 1.44 -6.14
CA GLY A 101 -1.87 2.83 -5.76
C GLY A 101 -3.34 3.26 -5.69
N GLY A 102 -4.27 2.31 -5.57
CA GLY A 102 -5.70 2.57 -5.58
C GLY A 102 -6.15 3.44 -4.40
N HIS A 103 -5.82 3.04 -3.16
CA HIS A 103 -6.12 3.84 -1.97
C HIS A 103 -5.37 5.16 -1.95
N SER A 104 -4.08 5.14 -2.28
CA SER A 104 -3.25 6.35 -2.39
C SER A 104 -3.86 7.40 -3.33
N ARG A 105 -4.34 7.02 -4.52
CA ARG A 105 -5.01 7.96 -5.43
C ARG A 105 -6.32 8.51 -4.87
N ARG A 106 -7.10 7.67 -4.18
CA ARG A 106 -8.33 8.13 -3.49
C ARG A 106 -8.02 9.16 -2.42
N LEU A 107 -6.98 8.94 -1.61
CA LEU A 107 -6.54 9.90 -0.59
C LEU A 107 -6.08 11.23 -1.20
N LEU A 108 -5.26 11.18 -2.26
CA LEU A 108 -4.78 12.38 -2.96
C LEU A 108 -5.92 13.18 -3.60
N ALA A 109 -6.95 12.50 -4.11
CA ALA A 109 -8.14 13.10 -4.69
C ALA A 109 -9.07 13.69 -3.61
N ALA A 110 -9.20 13.03 -2.46
CA ALA A 110 -10.05 13.49 -1.37
C ALA A 110 -9.54 14.78 -0.70
N ASN A 111 -8.22 15.00 -0.68
CA ASN A 111 -7.65 16.22 -0.12
C ASN A 111 -6.39 16.67 -0.91
N PRO A 112 -6.35 17.87 -1.50
CA PRO A 112 -5.19 18.35 -2.26
C PRO A 112 -3.97 18.74 -1.40
N GLY A 113 -4.15 18.93 -0.10
CA GLY A 113 -3.10 19.22 0.88
C GLY A 113 -2.49 17.99 1.57
N VAL A 114 -3.02 16.77 1.35
CA VAL A 114 -2.44 15.55 1.91
C VAL A 114 -1.14 15.17 1.20
N ARG A 115 -0.20 14.64 1.97
CA ARG A 115 1.04 14.02 1.49
C ARG A 115 1.05 12.54 1.82
N LEU A 116 1.60 11.74 0.93
CA LEU A 116 1.71 10.29 1.05
C LEU A 116 3.16 9.84 1.08
N VAL A 117 3.42 8.85 1.92
CA VAL A 117 4.59 7.99 1.81
C VAL A 117 4.08 6.61 1.39
N CYS A 118 4.52 6.13 0.23
CA CYS A 118 4.01 4.92 -0.41
C CYS A 118 5.08 3.85 -0.37
N LEU A 119 4.89 2.82 0.44
CA LEU A 119 5.82 1.71 0.62
C LEU A 119 5.24 0.44 0.01
N ASP A 120 6.06 -0.27 -0.75
CA ASP A 120 5.78 -1.65 -1.16
C ASP A 120 7.09 -2.43 -1.33
N ARG A 121 7.02 -3.75 -1.18
CA ARG A 121 8.15 -4.64 -1.44
C ARG A 121 8.29 -4.98 -2.92
N ASP A 122 7.21 -4.91 -3.68
CA ASP A 122 7.17 -5.25 -5.10
C ASP A 122 7.80 -4.12 -5.94
N PRO A 123 8.87 -4.40 -6.71
CA PRO A 123 9.48 -3.41 -7.60
C PRO A 123 8.52 -2.82 -8.65
N LEU A 124 7.46 -3.54 -9.03
CA LEU A 124 6.41 -3.01 -9.90
C LEU A 124 5.57 -1.95 -9.17
N ALA A 125 5.12 -2.23 -7.95
CA ALA A 125 4.41 -1.25 -7.13
C ALA A 125 5.25 0.01 -6.90
N HIS A 126 6.55 -0.15 -6.64
CA HIS A 126 7.46 0.98 -6.49
C HIS A 126 7.57 1.84 -7.77
N ARG A 127 7.64 1.22 -8.95
CA ARG A 127 7.62 1.94 -10.24
C ARG A 127 6.31 2.73 -10.42
N LEU A 128 5.17 2.13 -10.06
CA LEU A 128 3.87 2.83 -10.09
C LEU A 128 3.81 3.99 -9.09
N ALA A 129 4.45 3.87 -7.93
CA ALA A 129 4.55 4.95 -6.95
C ALA A 129 5.45 6.10 -7.46
N LEU A 130 6.54 5.79 -8.17
CA LEU A 130 7.37 6.80 -8.85
C LEU A 130 6.56 7.58 -9.90
N ALA A 131 5.79 6.89 -10.76
CA ALA A 131 4.90 7.56 -11.70
C ALA A 131 3.86 8.44 -10.98
N LEU A 132 3.29 7.97 -9.86
CA LEU A 132 2.37 8.77 -9.06
C LEU A 132 3.04 10.01 -8.44
N GLN A 133 4.33 9.93 -8.11
CA GLN A 133 5.11 11.08 -7.65
C GLN A 133 5.31 12.12 -8.76
N GLU A 134 5.51 11.70 -10.01
CA GLU A 134 5.59 12.60 -11.15
C GLU A 134 4.26 13.33 -11.39
N GLU A 135 3.13 12.62 -11.25
CA GLU A 135 1.78 13.19 -11.32
C GLU A 135 1.48 14.17 -10.16
N HIS A 136 2.04 13.90 -8.97
CA HIS A 136 1.83 14.69 -7.76
C HIS A 136 3.15 15.11 -7.08
N PRO A 137 3.91 16.03 -7.70
CA PRO A 137 5.22 16.44 -7.19
C PRO A 137 5.14 16.97 -5.76
N ARG A 138 6.12 16.59 -4.93
CA ARG A 138 6.24 16.97 -3.50
C ARG A 138 5.13 16.44 -2.58
N ARG A 139 4.14 15.73 -3.12
CA ARG A 139 3.05 15.14 -2.34
C ARG A 139 3.21 13.64 -2.14
N VAL A 140 3.99 12.96 -2.96
CA VAL A 140 4.20 11.51 -2.86
C VAL A 140 5.69 11.22 -2.67
N LEU A 141 6.00 10.36 -1.71
CA LEU A 141 7.32 9.81 -1.48
C LEU A 141 7.28 8.27 -1.64
N PRO A 142 7.76 7.73 -2.77
CA PRO A 142 7.88 6.30 -2.99
C PRO A 142 9.00 5.68 -2.16
N LEU A 143 8.75 4.52 -1.56
CA LEU A 143 9.72 3.71 -0.84
C LEU A 143 9.63 2.25 -1.32
N LEU A 144 10.80 1.65 -1.54
CA LEU A 144 10.93 0.25 -1.87
C LEU A 144 11.45 -0.54 -0.67
N GLY A 145 10.67 -1.48 -0.17
CA GLY A 145 11.03 -2.31 0.98
C GLY A 145 9.84 -3.02 1.61
N ARG A 146 10.11 -3.94 2.52
CA ARG A 146 9.07 -4.61 3.30
C ARG A 146 8.55 -3.64 4.35
N PHE A 147 7.27 -3.75 4.70
CA PHE A 147 6.73 -2.98 5.82
C PHE A 147 7.43 -3.27 7.15
N SER A 148 8.04 -4.45 7.32
CA SER A 148 8.87 -4.81 8.48
C SER A 148 10.19 -4.04 8.54
N GLU A 149 10.67 -3.51 7.42
CA GLU A 149 11.90 -2.72 7.31
C GLU A 149 11.66 -1.22 7.54
N LEU A 150 10.40 -0.82 7.76
CA LEU A 150 10.01 0.57 7.93
C LEU A 150 10.88 1.32 8.97
N PRO A 151 11.18 0.79 10.18
CA PRO A 151 12.04 1.51 11.14
C PRO A 151 13.41 1.89 10.56
N THR A 152 14.05 0.98 9.83
CA THR A 152 15.35 1.20 9.18
C THR A 152 15.24 2.21 8.05
N LEU A 153 14.20 2.10 7.21
CA LEU A 153 13.94 3.04 6.11
C LEU A 153 13.71 4.46 6.61
N LEU A 154 12.88 4.64 7.64
CA LEU A 154 12.60 5.95 8.24
C LEU A 154 13.85 6.57 8.87
N THR A 155 14.67 5.75 9.54
CA THR A 155 15.95 6.19 10.12
C THR A 155 16.88 6.74 9.03
N ARG A 156 17.03 6.01 7.91
CA ARG A 156 17.86 6.43 6.77
C ARG A 156 17.38 7.74 6.15
N LEU A 157 16.07 7.95 6.10
CA LEU A 157 15.45 9.18 5.57
C LEU A 157 15.38 10.31 6.60
N LYS A 158 15.87 10.09 7.83
CA LYS A 158 15.80 11.04 8.95
C LYS A 158 14.35 11.44 9.29
N ILE A 159 13.39 10.56 9.01
CA ILE A 159 11.99 10.74 9.37
C ILE A 159 11.82 10.36 10.84
N LYS A 160 11.33 11.30 11.64
CA LYS A 160 11.17 11.14 13.10
C LYS A 160 9.87 10.42 13.46
N ARG A 161 9.82 9.85 14.66
CA ARG A 161 8.56 9.36 15.25
C ARG A 161 7.54 10.50 15.31
N GLY A 162 6.27 10.18 15.08
CA GLY A 162 5.18 11.14 15.05
C GLY A 162 5.07 11.97 13.76
N TYR A 163 5.82 11.61 12.72
CA TYR A 163 5.73 12.25 11.41
C TYR A 163 4.44 11.93 10.63
N PHE A 164 3.82 10.79 10.92
CA PHE A 164 2.62 10.33 10.24
C PHE A 164 1.36 10.65 11.04
N ASP A 165 0.34 11.13 10.35
CA ASP A 165 -1.03 11.34 10.83
C ASP A 165 -1.95 10.17 10.50
N GLY A 166 -1.50 9.27 9.62
CA GLY A 166 -2.25 8.10 9.22
C GLY A 166 -1.35 6.97 8.73
N VAL A 167 -1.78 5.73 8.95
CA VAL A 167 -1.14 4.53 8.43
C VAL A 167 -2.22 3.62 7.83
N LEU A 168 -2.00 3.15 6.61
CA LEU A 168 -2.84 2.21 5.87
C LEU A 168 -2.05 0.95 5.54
N MET A 169 -2.70 -0.20 5.72
CA MET A 169 -2.22 -1.52 5.32
C MET A 169 -3.38 -2.32 4.74
N ASP A 170 -3.37 -2.55 3.43
CA ASP A 170 -4.24 -3.49 2.72
C ASP A 170 -3.48 -4.80 2.53
N LEU A 171 -3.71 -5.73 3.44
CA LEU A 171 -3.06 -7.03 3.52
C LEU A 171 -3.75 -8.03 2.58
N GLY A 172 -3.04 -8.38 1.52
CA GLY A 172 -3.47 -9.35 0.54
C GLY A 172 -2.49 -9.42 -0.63
N VAL A 173 -2.91 -10.10 -1.68
CA VAL A 173 -2.21 -10.12 -2.96
C VAL A 173 -2.91 -9.13 -3.89
N SER A 174 -2.13 -8.28 -4.55
CA SER A 174 -2.66 -7.24 -5.43
C SER A 174 -3.14 -7.82 -6.77
N SER A 175 -4.07 -7.12 -7.44
CA SER A 175 -4.54 -7.51 -8.78
C SER A 175 -3.42 -7.55 -9.83
N MET A 176 -2.42 -6.66 -9.73
CA MET A 176 -1.23 -6.67 -10.59
C MET A 176 -0.37 -7.92 -10.42
N GLN A 177 -0.40 -8.58 -9.26
CA GLN A 177 0.32 -9.83 -9.01
C GLN A 177 -0.44 -11.03 -9.55
N PHE A 178 -1.77 -11.01 -9.50
CA PHE A 178 -2.58 -12.00 -10.19
C PHE A 178 -2.47 -11.86 -11.70
N GLY A 179 -2.54 -10.65 -12.25
CA GLY A 179 -2.61 -10.40 -13.70
C GLY A 179 -1.36 -10.79 -14.52
N THR A 180 -0.35 -11.43 -13.92
CA THR A 180 0.88 -11.85 -14.59
C THR A 180 1.16 -13.31 -14.24
N ALA A 181 0.90 -14.23 -15.18
CA ALA A 181 1.03 -15.66 -14.97
C ALA A 181 2.44 -16.07 -14.50
N GLU A 182 3.46 -15.38 -14.99
CA GLU A 182 4.87 -15.59 -14.65
C GLU A 182 5.19 -15.33 -13.17
N ARG A 183 4.29 -14.66 -12.44
CA ARG A 183 4.43 -14.41 -11.00
C ARG A 183 3.95 -15.60 -10.16
N GLY A 184 3.23 -16.55 -10.74
CA GLY A 184 2.81 -17.80 -10.07
C GLY A 184 1.70 -17.65 -9.02
N PHE A 185 0.97 -16.53 -8.97
CA PHE A 185 -0.12 -16.34 -8.00
C PHE A 185 -1.46 -16.94 -8.45
N MET A 186 -1.64 -17.17 -9.76
CA MET A 186 -2.87 -17.73 -10.31
C MET A 186 -2.82 -19.25 -10.36
N LEU A 187 -3.81 -19.92 -9.77
CA LEU A 187 -3.99 -21.37 -9.91
C LEU A 187 -4.60 -21.76 -11.26
N SER A 188 -5.33 -20.84 -11.89
CA SER A 188 -6.07 -21.07 -13.13
C SER A 188 -5.26 -20.80 -14.40
N GLN A 189 -4.04 -20.25 -14.26
CA GLN A 189 -3.14 -19.96 -15.37
C GLN A 189 -1.81 -20.66 -15.11
N ASP A 190 -1.22 -21.24 -16.14
CA ASP A 190 0.05 -21.94 -16.02
C ASP A 190 1.21 -20.94 -15.90
N GLY A 191 2.18 -21.25 -15.05
CA GLY A 191 3.30 -20.37 -14.74
C GLY A 191 4.24 -20.98 -13.70
N PRO A 192 5.47 -20.46 -13.57
CA PRO A 192 6.38 -20.91 -12.54
C PRO A 192 5.78 -20.66 -11.16
N LEU A 193 5.94 -21.60 -10.24
CA LEU A 193 5.52 -21.46 -8.84
C LEU A 193 6.48 -20.53 -8.07
N ASP A 194 6.52 -19.25 -8.45
CA ASP A 194 7.34 -18.23 -7.80
C ASP A 194 6.66 -17.74 -6.51
N MET A 195 5.48 -17.13 -6.64
CA MET A 195 4.67 -16.59 -5.52
C MET A 195 5.37 -15.52 -4.65
N ARG A 196 6.60 -15.08 -4.99
CA ARG A 196 7.27 -14.00 -4.27
C ARG A 196 6.76 -12.65 -4.76
N MET A 197 6.42 -11.79 -3.80
CA MET A 197 5.94 -10.44 -4.10
C MET A 197 7.04 -9.52 -4.63
N ASP A 198 8.31 -9.78 -4.31
CA ASP A 198 9.46 -9.00 -4.76
C ASP A 198 10.20 -9.61 -5.96
N GLY A 199 9.71 -10.72 -6.51
CA GLY A 199 10.29 -11.36 -7.69
C GLY A 199 11.73 -11.86 -7.47
N GLY A 200 12.15 -12.09 -6.22
CA GLY A 200 13.47 -12.64 -5.89
C GLY A 200 14.55 -11.63 -5.52
N ARG A 201 14.17 -10.41 -5.15
CA ARG A 201 15.07 -9.45 -4.48
C ARG A 201 15.41 -9.87 -3.04
#